data_AF-A0A9P9EFQ4-F1
#
_entry.id   AF-A0A9P9EFQ4-F1
#
_cell.length_a   1.000
_cell.length_b   1.000
_cell.length_c   1.000
_cell.angle_alpha   90.00
_cell.angle_beta   90.00
_cell.angle_gamma   90.00
#
_symmetry.space_group_name_H-M   'P 1'
#
loop_
_entity.id
_entity.type
_entity.pdbx_description
1 polymer ?
#
loop_
_entity_poly.entity_id
_entity_poly.type
_entity_poly.pdbx_seq_one_letter_code
_entity_poly.pdbx_strand_id
1 'polypeptide(L)'
;MAILATYFCFHFCIDHNFSFPPPSKYHSWTIFGMDIHAPCSPGTDKAVLTLIRSYQNSLRLLILSPERMILDCTEVDATSKFHEIPIHHRITIITAFYERNTFQCIEPKLLPLWRRRNPSPANFLRKLGVDIVDCHRELSHLVQALGGFPSLQELTIGVSEHVIVNSLMCTTNGYPKVLLGPADIDGQLNLIVHRQRGFHKLCDLYFPNVAFTPLSGNPDGPKKSGTIPGGILESIAREMMTPMAARTLSFPQASSDQTIDNEERPCYLLSRTPLELRLQIYEWVLWIDGKINPCISPSTRVRRPPSVLDLLLTCRTVYGEAANIYYKVNEFVFYYINQFTLFTVVISTQRKDAISSVTLWVDPVISGGIRIMDIAFATLKTLPKLKRVHLCMGDLSLKISNAYLSIPIQDAILDLAKTRELDIKITSPHLNYYSWNEGKPKSTCHPTLDALVNRLQNAVDTFVAQRKKPKTE
;
A
#
# COMPACT_ATOMS: atom_id res chain seq x y z
N MET A 1 47.41 -8.33 -43.50
CA MET A 1 48.37 -8.34 -42.36
C MET A 1 48.56 -6.98 -41.67
N ALA A 2 48.18 -5.84 -42.26
CA ALA A 2 48.20 -4.52 -41.60
C ALA A 2 46.94 -4.15 -40.79
N ILE A 3 45.97 -5.06 -40.63
CA ILE A 3 44.71 -4.83 -39.88
C ILE A 3 44.76 -5.44 -38.46
N LEU A 4 45.81 -6.19 -38.13
CA LEU A 4 45.98 -6.80 -36.80
C LEU A 4 46.84 -5.96 -35.82
N ALA A 5 47.48 -4.89 -36.28
CA ALA A 5 48.38 -4.08 -35.44
C ALA A 5 47.68 -2.99 -34.61
N THR A 6 46.47 -2.58 -34.97
CA THR A 6 45.72 -1.55 -34.22
C THR A 6 45.05 -2.10 -32.95
N TYR A 7 45.02 -3.42 -32.78
CA TYR A 7 44.33 -4.08 -31.66
C TYR A 7 45.18 -4.21 -30.38
N PHE A 8 46.50 -3.95 -30.45
CA PHE A 8 47.42 -4.19 -29.32
C PHE A 8 47.82 -2.95 -28.50
N CYS A 9 47.51 -1.73 -28.94
CA CYS A 9 47.90 -0.50 -28.21
C CYS A 9 46.88 -0.02 -27.17
N PHE A 10 45.70 -0.65 -27.03
CA PHE A 10 44.64 -0.14 -26.14
C PHE A 10 44.62 -0.73 -24.73
N HIS A 11 45.60 -1.59 -24.37
CA HIS A 11 45.66 -2.20 -23.04
C HIS A 11 46.77 -1.69 -22.11
N PHE A 12 47.49 -0.63 -22.47
CA PHE A 12 48.51 -0.02 -21.62
C PHE A 12 48.39 1.51 -21.61
N CYS A 13 47.68 2.04 -20.63
CA CYS A 13 47.85 3.38 -20.06
C CYS A 13 46.88 3.56 -18.88
N ILE A 14 47.10 2.79 -17.82
CA ILE A 14 46.75 3.21 -16.45
C ILE A 14 48.09 3.41 -15.78
N ASP A 15 48.52 4.67 -15.69
CA ASP A 15 49.34 5.20 -14.59
C ASP A 15 49.75 6.64 -14.96
N HIS A 16 49.08 7.62 -14.35
CA HIS A 16 49.75 8.65 -13.54
C HIS A 16 48.77 9.67 -12.97
N ASN A 17 49.06 10.01 -11.71
CA ASN A 17 48.38 10.96 -10.85
C ASN A 17 48.22 12.36 -11.48
N PHE A 18 47.00 12.89 -11.47
CA PHE A 18 46.76 14.33 -11.50
C PHE A 18 45.66 14.71 -10.52
N SER A 19 46.04 15.52 -9.53
CA SER A 19 45.18 16.20 -8.58
C SER A 19 44.43 17.36 -9.24
N PHE A 20 43.11 17.45 -9.05
CA PHE A 20 42.28 18.57 -9.49
C PHE A 20 41.87 19.48 -8.31
N PRO A 21 41.77 20.81 -8.51
CA PRO A 21 41.17 21.72 -7.53
C PRO A 21 39.64 21.69 -7.63
N PRO A 22 38.88 22.10 -6.60
CA PRO A 22 37.42 22.17 -6.68
C PRO A 22 37.02 23.44 -7.46
N PRO A 23 35.94 23.45 -8.27
CA PRO A 23 34.73 24.12 -7.77
C PRO A 23 33.35 23.71 -8.38
N SER A 24 32.34 23.88 -7.52
CA SER A 24 30.94 24.33 -7.72
C SER A 24 30.17 24.16 -9.04
N LYS A 25 28.96 23.59 -8.90
CA LYS A 25 27.69 23.87 -9.62
C LYS A 25 27.78 24.05 -11.14
N TYR A 26 27.99 22.97 -11.88
CA TYR A 26 27.32 22.66 -13.16
C TYR A 26 27.33 21.14 -13.33
N HIS A 27 26.17 20.51 -13.55
CA HIS A 27 26.10 19.09 -13.92
C HIS A 27 26.52 18.94 -15.39
N SER A 28 27.83 18.86 -15.65
CA SER A 28 28.34 18.32 -16.91
C SER A 28 28.42 16.79 -16.80
N TRP A 29 27.63 16.09 -17.61
CA TRP A 29 27.74 14.64 -17.74
C TRP A 29 28.81 14.33 -18.78
N THR A 30 30.02 14.03 -18.32
CA THR A 30 31.10 13.51 -19.17
C THR A 30 30.80 12.05 -19.48
N ILE A 31 30.18 11.80 -20.64
CA ILE A 31 30.14 10.45 -21.23
C ILE A 31 31.56 10.19 -21.75
N PHE A 32 32.11 8.99 -21.52
CA PHE A 32 33.28 8.49 -22.24
C PHE A 32 32.98 8.51 -23.75
N GLY A 33 33.24 9.65 -24.39
CA GLY A 33 33.37 9.76 -25.83
C GLY A 33 34.74 9.22 -26.18
N MET A 34 34.82 8.31 -27.14
CA MET A 34 36.03 8.25 -27.95
C MET A 34 36.27 9.67 -28.46
N ASP A 35 37.42 10.26 -28.10
CA ASP A 35 37.79 11.59 -28.55
C ASP A 35 37.87 11.58 -30.08
N ILE A 36 36.87 12.19 -30.73
CA ILE A 36 36.76 12.32 -32.18
C ILE A 36 37.77 13.32 -32.76
N HIS A 37 38.57 13.97 -31.89
CA HIS A 37 39.71 14.78 -32.27
C HIS A 37 41.05 14.03 -32.17
N ALA A 38 41.06 12.76 -31.75
CA ALA A 38 42.24 11.93 -31.94
C ALA A 38 42.52 11.82 -33.46
N PRO A 39 43.71 12.25 -33.94
CA PRO A 39 44.03 12.19 -35.35
C PRO A 39 43.93 10.74 -35.82
N CYS A 40 42.96 10.46 -36.68
CA CYS A 40 42.81 9.16 -37.30
C CYS A 40 44.10 8.86 -38.08
N SER A 41 44.62 7.64 -37.97
CA SER A 41 45.76 7.21 -38.76
C SER A 41 45.49 7.48 -40.25
N PRO A 42 46.45 8.05 -41.00
CA PRO A 42 46.30 8.33 -42.42
C PRO A 42 46.09 7.00 -43.15
N GLY A 43 44.85 6.75 -43.60
CA GLY A 43 44.41 5.47 -44.15
C GLY A 43 43.04 5.00 -43.69
N THR A 44 42.43 5.67 -42.70
CA THR A 44 41.05 5.35 -42.30
C THR A 44 40.07 5.88 -43.34
N ASP A 45 39.43 4.97 -44.08
CA ASP A 45 38.50 5.28 -45.16
C ASP A 45 37.37 6.20 -44.69
N LYS A 46 37.12 7.29 -45.44
CA LYS A 46 36.06 8.27 -45.19
C LYS A 46 34.68 7.60 -45.12
N ALA A 47 34.49 6.48 -45.81
CA ALA A 47 33.28 5.66 -45.71
C ALA A 47 33.11 5.05 -44.32
N VAL A 48 34.19 4.57 -43.70
CA VAL A 48 34.18 3.97 -42.35
C VAL A 48 33.86 5.03 -41.30
N LEU A 49 34.45 6.23 -41.40
CA LEU A 49 34.13 7.34 -40.48
C LEU A 49 32.69 7.84 -40.62
N THR A 50 32.14 7.82 -41.84
CA THR A 50 30.73 8.19 -42.09
C THR A 50 29.79 7.13 -41.52
N LEU A 51 30.14 5.84 -41.66
CA LEU A 51 29.42 4.73 -41.05
C LEU A 51 29.44 4.82 -39.52
N ILE A 52 30.59 5.12 -38.91
CA ILE A 52 30.74 5.30 -37.45
C ILE A 52 29.89 6.49 -36.96
N ARG A 53 29.87 7.63 -37.68
CA ARG A 53 29.05 8.79 -37.30
C ARG A 53 27.56 8.55 -37.47
N SER A 54 27.15 7.92 -38.56
CA SER A 54 25.76 7.50 -38.77
C SER A 54 25.31 6.55 -37.67
N TYR A 55 26.17 5.59 -37.31
CA TYR A 55 25.95 4.64 -36.24
C TYR A 55 25.88 5.31 -34.85
N GLN A 56 26.76 6.27 -34.55
CA GLN A 56 26.70 7.07 -33.31
C GLN A 56 25.44 7.93 -33.25
N ASN A 57 24.96 8.48 -34.36
CA ASN A 57 23.72 9.26 -34.41
C ASN A 57 22.50 8.36 -34.23
N SER A 58 22.44 7.19 -34.88
CA SER A 58 21.40 6.19 -34.66
C SER A 58 21.40 5.68 -33.22
N LEU A 59 22.59 5.44 -32.64
CA LEU A 59 22.74 5.10 -31.23
C LEU A 59 22.29 6.21 -30.30
N ARG A 60 22.63 7.47 -30.59
CA ARG A 60 22.15 8.62 -29.83
C ARG A 60 20.62 8.70 -29.89
N LEU A 61 20.01 8.52 -31.05
CA LEU A 61 18.55 8.52 -31.18
C LEU A 61 17.88 7.35 -30.43
N LEU A 62 18.51 6.18 -30.38
CA LEU A 62 18.00 4.99 -29.66
C LEU A 62 18.27 5.01 -28.15
N ILE A 63 19.39 5.60 -27.70
CA ILE A 63 19.83 5.64 -26.30
C ILE A 63 19.33 6.91 -25.59
N LEU A 64 19.06 7.99 -26.32
CA LEU A 64 18.70 9.30 -25.75
C LEU A 64 17.23 9.68 -25.94
N SER A 65 16.33 8.76 -26.33
CA SER A 65 14.91 9.06 -26.12
C SER A 65 14.63 8.90 -24.62
N PRO A 66 14.45 9.98 -23.83
CA PRO A 66 14.20 9.90 -22.39
C PRO A 66 12.76 9.44 -22.10
N GLU A 67 12.03 9.03 -23.13
CA GLU A 67 10.64 8.67 -23.07
C GLU A 67 10.48 7.25 -22.50
N ARG A 68 9.43 7.06 -21.70
CA ARG A 68 9.08 5.74 -21.17
C ARG A 68 8.73 4.83 -22.34
N MET A 69 9.49 3.75 -22.52
CA MET A 69 9.23 2.78 -23.58
C MET A 69 8.21 1.76 -23.11
N ILE A 70 7.14 1.56 -23.88
CA ILE A 70 6.11 0.58 -23.53
C ILE A 70 6.59 -0.82 -23.90
N LEU A 71 6.58 -1.74 -22.93
CA LEU A 71 6.76 -3.17 -23.20
C LEU A 71 5.43 -3.77 -23.64
N ASP A 72 5.32 -4.03 -24.93
CA ASP A 72 4.24 -4.85 -25.51
C ASP A 72 4.77 -6.25 -25.87
N CYS A 73 3.87 -7.20 -26.13
CA CYS A 73 4.17 -8.56 -26.56
C CYS A 73 4.72 -8.66 -27.98
N THR A 74 4.64 -7.59 -28.76
CA THR A 74 5.34 -7.43 -30.03
C THR A 74 6.84 -7.28 -29.77
N GLU A 75 7.70 -7.86 -30.62
CA GLU A 75 9.14 -7.55 -30.51
C GLU A 75 9.29 -6.03 -30.52
N VAL A 76 10.14 -5.49 -29.65
CA VAL A 76 10.49 -4.07 -29.75
C VAL A 76 11.16 -3.93 -31.11
N ASP A 77 10.43 -3.41 -32.09
CA ASP A 77 10.78 -3.31 -33.51
C ASP A 77 12.07 -2.46 -33.77
N ALA A 78 12.73 -2.04 -32.70
CA ALA A 78 14.12 -1.61 -32.72
C ALA A 78 15.07 -2.73 -33.17
N THR A 79 14.77 -4.02 -32.89
CA THR A 79 15.69 -5.13 -33.21
C THR A 79 15.78 -5.46 -34.69
N SER A 80 14.69 -5.29 -35.44
CA SER A 80 14.65 -5.50 -36.89
C SER A 80 15.60 -4.56 -37.63
N LYS A 81 15.79 -3.33 -37.12
CA LYS A 81 16.74 -2.34 -37.66
C LYS A 81 18.20 -2.67 -37.37
N PHE A 82 18.49 -3.66 -36.50
CA PHE A 82 19.86 -4.04 -36.18
C PHE A 82 20.46 -5.07 -37.14
N HIS A 83 19.71 -5.59 -38.13
CA HIS A 83 20.19 -6.62 -39.06
C HIS A 83 21.37 -6.20 -39.94
N GLU A 84 21.66 -4.90 -40.07
CA GLU A 84 22.79 -4.38 -40.84
C GLU A 84 24.07 -4.20 -39.99
N ILE A 85 23.98 -4.34 -38.67
CA ILE A 85 25.09 -4.06 -37.74
C ILE A 85 25.93 -5.34 -37.52
N PRO A 86 27.26 -5.29 -37.39
CA PRO A 86 28.05 -6.45 -36.99
C PRO A 86 27.59 -7.08 -35.65
N ILE A 87 27.58 -8.42 -35.55
CA ILE A 87 27.01 -9.16 -34.40
C ILE A 87 27.57 -8.69 -33.05
N HIS A 88 28.88 -8.46 -32.94
CA HIS A 88 29.52 -8.02 -31.69
C HIS A 88 29.02 -6.64 -31.24
N HIS A 89 28.78 -5.74 -32.19
CA HIS A 89 28.22 -4.43 -31.95
C HIS A 89 26.74 -4.49 -31.56
N ARG A 90 25.96 -5.43 -32.12
CA ARG A 90 24.54 -5.60 -31.74
C ARG A 90 24.36 -5.89 -30.26
N ILE A 91 25.17 -6.78 -29.70
CA ILE A 91 25.07 -7.15 -28.28
C ILE A 91 25.32 -5.92 -27.41
N THR A 92 26.40 -5.18 -27.66
CA THR A 92 26.72 -3.96 -26.89
C THR A 92 25.61 -2.91 -26.98
N ILE A 93 25.02 -2.70 -28.17
CA ILE A 93 23.90 -1.76 -28.33
C ILE A 93 22.69 -2.23 -27.54
N ILE A 94 22.28 -3.49 -27.71
CA ILE A 94 21.10 -4.07 -27.06
C ILE A 94 21.26 -3.98 -25.55
N THR A 95 22.43 -4.37 -25.02
CA THR A 95 22.75 -4.21 -23.60
C THR A 95 22.63 -2.75 -23.17
N ALA A 96 23.31 -1.82 -23.84
CA ALA A 96 23.25 -0.40 -23.48
C ALA A 96 21.82 0.17 -23.55
N PHE A 97 21.00 -0.27 -24.48
CA PHE A 97 19.60 0.11 -24.64
C PHE A 97 18.75 -0.34 -23.45
N TYR A 98 18.81 -1.62 -23.07
CA TYR A 98 18.03 -2.16 -21.95
C TYR A 98 18.55 -1.70 -20.57
N GLU A 99 19.83 -1.35 -20.47
CA GLU A 99 20.44 -0.86 -19.24
C GLU A 99 20.12 0.60 -18.93
N ARG A 100 20.01 1.44 -19.98
CA ARG A 100 19.88 2.90 -19.81
C ARG A 100 18.43 3.39 -19.82
N ASN A 101 17.54 2.70 -20.53
CA ASN A 101 16.16 3.12 -20.69
C ASN A 101 15.25 2.57 -19.58
N THR A 102 14.19 3.32 -19.26
CA THR A 102 13.12 2.87 -18.38
C THR A 102 11.96 2.33 -19.20
N PHE A 103 11.62 1.08 -18.95
CA PHE A 103 10.55 0.38 -19.66
C PHE A 103 9.29 0.35 -18.81
N GLN A 104 8.14 0.72 -19.37
CA GLN A 104 6.85 0.68 -18.69
C GLN A 104 6.02 -0.50 -19.21
N CYS A 105 5.54 -1.36 -18.32
CA CYS A 105 4.57 -2.39 -18.64
C CYS A 105 3.21 -2.02 -18.05
N ILE A 106 2.25 -1.72 -18.93
CA ILE A 106 0.89 -1.34 -18.53
C ILE A 106 0.09 -2.55 -18.04
N GLU A 107 0.37 -3.74 -18.59
CA GLU A 107 -0.32 -4.98 -18.25
C GLU A 107 0.65 -6.01 -17.65
N PRO A 108 0.76 -6.10 -16.31
CA PRO A 108 1.74 -6.95 -15.63
C PRO A 108 1.69 -8.43 -16.04
N LYS A 109 0.50 -8.92 -16.40
CA LYS A 109 0.26 -10.28 -16.87
C LYS A 109 1.00 -10.64 -18.17
N LEU A 110 1.47 -9.64 -18.93
CA LEU A 110 2.22 -9.84 -20.18
C LEU A 110 3.72 -10.01 -19.94
N LEU A 111 4.26 -9.60 -18.80
CA LEU A 111 5.69 -9.70 -18.50
C LEU A 111 6.24 -11.14 -18.59
N PRO A 112 5.55 -12.19 -18.10
CA PRO A 112 6.02 -13.56 -18.27
C PRO A 112 6.15 -13.97 -19.75
N LEU A 113 5.21 -13.53 -20.60
CA LEU A 113 5.23 -13.83 -22.04
C LEU A 113 6.36 -13.06 -22.74
N TRP A 114 6.49 -11.76 -22.43
CA TRP A 114 7.58 -10.93 -22.95
C TRP A 114 8.95 -11.54 -22.62
N ARG A 115 9.16 -11.96 -21.37
CA ARG A 115 10.41 -12.59 -20.91
C ARG A 115 10.71 -13.87 -21.68
N ARG A 116 9.71 -14.72 -21.94
CA ARG A 116 9.89 -15.96 -22.72
C ARG A 116 10.28 -15.68 -24.17
N ARG A 117 9.72 -14.63 -24.77
CA ARG A 117 10.06 -14.21 -26.15
C ARG A 117 11.41 -13.49 -26.22
N ASN A 118 11.82 -12.83 -25.14
CA ASN A 118 13.01 -11.98 -25.09
C ASN A 118 13.97 -12.41 -23.96
N PRO A 119 14.47 -13.66 -23.93
CA PRO A 119 15.27 -14.16 -22.82
C PRO A 119 16.61 -13.42 -22.65
N SER A 120 17.25 -13.03 -23.77
CA SER A 120 18.50 -12.27 -23.74
C SER A 120 18.28 -10.83 -23.26
N PRO A 121 17.36 -10.03 -23.85
CA PRO A 121 16.98 -8.71 -23.31
C PRO A 121 16.60 -8.68 -21.84
N ALA A 122 15.86 -9.68 -21.36
CA ALA A 122 15.44 -9.74 -19.97
C ALA A 122 16.61 -9.75 -18.98
N ASN A 123 17.77 -10.29 -19.37
CA ASN A 123 18.98 -10.30 -18.56
C ASN A 123 19.69 -8.95 -18.49
N PHE A 124 19.36 -7.99 -19.38
CA PHE A 124 19.98 -6.66 -19.41
C PHE A 124 19.06 -5.56 -18.90
N LEU A 125 17.77 -5.86 -18.69
CA LEU A 125 16.80 -4.89 -18.23
C LEU A 125 17.12 -4.41 -16.81
N ARG A 126 17.50 -3.13 -16.69
CA ARG A 126 17.85 -2.53 -15.38
C ARG A 126 16.73 -1.69 -14.77
N LYS A 127 15.84 -1.11 -15.57
CA LYS A 127 14.79 -0.20 -15.10
C LYS A 127 13.42 -0.61 -15.65
N LEU A 128 12.50 -0.96 -14.76
CA LEU A 128 11.15 -1.41 -15.11
C LEU A 128 10.10 -0.65 -14.29
N GLY A 129 9.14 -0.06 -14.97
CA GLY A 129 7.90 0.47 -14.42
C GLY A 129 6.75 -0.46 -14.72
N VAL A 130 5.84 -0.68 -13.77
CA VAL A 130 4.68 -1.54 -13.93
C VAL A 130 3.46 -0.91 -13.28
N ASP A 131 2.32 -0.89 -13.96
CA ASP A 131 1.06 -0.41 -13.36
C ASP A 131 0.19 -1.60 -12.93
N ILE A 132 -0.31 -1.58 -11.69
CA ILE A 132 -1.22 -2.60 -11.14
C ILE A 132 -2.62 -2.00 -11.00
N VAL A 133 -3.50 -2.36 -11.93
CA VAL A 133 -4.88 -1.86 -11.96
C VAL A 133 -5.82 -2.81 -11.20
N ASP A 134 -5.65 -4.12 -11.38
CA ASP A 134 -6.40 -5.16 -10.66
C ASP A 134 -5.46 -5.95 -9.74
N CYS A 135 -5.28 -5.43 -8.54
CA CYS A 135 -4.39 -6.01 -7.55
C CYS A 135 -4.70 -7.49 -7.24
N HIS A 136 -5.96 -7.94 -7.32
CA HIS A 136 -6.36 -9.30 -6.89
C HIS A 136 -5.74 -10.41 -7.72
N ARG A 137 -5.52 -10.14 -9.02
CA ARG A 137 -4.94 -11.12 -9.94
C ARG A 137 -3.51 -10.74 -10.33
N GLU A 138 -3.27 -9.46 -10.57
CA GLU A 138 -2.04 -9.00 -11.21
C GLU A 138 -0.81 -9.11 -10.30
N LEU A 139 -0.97 -8.94 -8.98
CA LEU A 139 0.18 -8.97 -8.06
C LEU A 139 0.91 -10.32 -8.08
N SER A 140 0.16 -11.43 -8.12
CA SER A 140 0.75 -12.77 -8.18
C SER A 140 1.48 -13.03 -9.51
N HIS A 141 0.92 -12.54 -10.63
CA HIS A 141 1.56 -12.64 -11.93
C HIS A 141 2.83 -11.77 -12.02
N LEU A 142 2.77 -10.57 -11.47
CA LEU A 142 3.89 -9.65 -11.39
C LEU A 142 5.06 -10.27 -10.63
N VAL A 143 4.82 -10.79 -9.42
CA VAL A 143 5.85 -11.44 -8.60
C VAL A 143 6.54 -12.58 -9.36
N GLN A 144 5.76 -13.44 -10.04
CA GLN A 144 6.31 -14.54 -10.83
C GLN A 144 7.17 -14.04 -12.00
N ALA A 145 6.79 -12.92 -12.61
CA ALA A 145 7.53 -12.32 -13.71
C ALA A 145 8.85 -11.72 -13.23
N LEU A 146 8.79 -10.90 -12.17
CA LEU A 146 9.90 -10.12 -11.61
C LEU A 146 11.08 -11.00 -11.17
N GLY A 147 10.81 -12.19 -10.63
CA GLY A 147 11.87 -13.15 -10.27
C GLY A 147 12.74 -13.63 -11.43
N GLY A 148 12.42 -13.31 -12.69
CA GLY A 148 13.25 -13.64 -13.86
C GLY A 148 13.98 -12.46 -14.49
N PHE A 149 14.14 -11.34 -13.79
CA PHE A 149 14.94 -10.20 -14.25
C PHE A 149 16.16 -10.01 -13.33
N PRO A 150 17.25 -10.78 -13.55
CA PRO A 150 18.37 -10.83 -12.60
C PRO A 150 19.14 -9.51 -12.48
N SER A 151 19.10 -8.67 -13.51
CA SER A 151 19.82 -7.38 -13.57
C SER A 151 18.94 -6.18 -13.22
N LEU A 152 17.72 -6.40 -12.73
CA LEU A 152 16.81 -5.31 -12.41
C LEU A 152 17.32 -4.51 -11.21
N GLN A 153 17.57 -3.21 -11.42
CA GLN A 153 18.12 -2.29 -10.41
C GLN A 153 17.06 -1.31 -9.89
N GLU A 154 16.16 -0.86 -10.77
CA GLU A 154 15.10 0.10 -10.46
C GLU A 154 13.75 -0.49 -10.84
N LEU A 155 12.87 -0.61 -9.85
CA LEU A 155 11.49 -1.05 -10.03
C LEU A 155 10.54 0.07 -9.60
N THR A 156 9.72 0.56 -10.52
CA THR A 156 8.62 1.49 -10.25
C THR A 156 7.30 0.75 -10.33
N ILE A 157 6.49 0.76 -9.27
CA ILE A 157 5.17 0.11 -9.28
C ILE A 157 4.09 1.20 -9.16
N GLY A 158 3.40 1.45 -10.26
CA GLY A 158 2.19 2.26 -10.31
C GLY A 158 1.05 1.54 -9.59
N VAL A 159 0.53 2.12 -8.53
CA VAL A 159 -0.52 1.53 -7.69
C VAL A 159 -1.50 2.58 -7.23
N SER A 160 -2.71 2.15 -6.91
CA SER A 160 -3.70 2.94 -6.17
C SER A 160 -4.03 2.22 -4.87
N GLU A 161 -3.32 2.56 -3.79
CA GLU A 161 -3.38 1.79 -2.55
C GLU A 161 -4.77 1.82 -1.91
N HIS A 162 -5.47 2.96 -1.98
CA HIS A 162 -6.84 3.06 -1.49
C HIS A 162 -7.82 2.17 -2.28
N VAL A 163 -7.59 1.95 -3.60
CA VAL A 163 -8.39 1.01 -4.39
C VAL A 163 -8.15 -0.42 -3.94
N ILE A 164 -6.90 -0.77 -3.60
CA ILE A 164 -6.54 -2.09 -3.04
C ILE A 164 -7.25 -2.31 -1.70
N VAL A 165 -7.20 -1.33 -0.80
CA VAL A 165 -7.91 -1.39 0.49
C VAL A 165 -9.42 -1.54 0.29
N ASN A 166 -10.02 -0.71 -0.56
CA ASN A 166 -11.46 -0.78 -0.86
C ASN A 166 -11.85 -2.13 -1.49
N SER A 167 -11.04 -2.68 -2.39
CA SER A 167 -11.33 -3.98 -3.02
C SER A 167 -11.20 -5.14 -2.04
N LEU A 168 -10.24 -5.09 -1.12
CA LEU A 168 -10.07 -6.08 -0.06
C LEU A 168 -11.15 -5.99 1.03
N MET A 169 -11.68 -4.80 1.27
CA MET A 169 -12.83 -4.58 2.16
C MET A 169 -14.13 -5.11 1.56
N CYS A 170 -14.26 -5.08 0.23
CA CYS A 170 -15.35 -5.74 -0.49
C CYS A 170 -15.20 -7.25 -0.39
N THR A 171 -15.64 -7.85 0.70
CA THR A 171 -15.63 -9.31 0.82
C THR A 171 -16.51 -9.93 -0.27
N THR A 172 -16.10 -11.09 -0.80
CA THR A 172 -16.93 -11.96 -1.64
C THR A 172 -18.16 -12.51 -0.91
N ASN A 173 -18.33 -12.19 0.37
CA ASN A 173 -19.33 -12.75 1.28
C ASN A 173 -20.65 -11.95 1.29
N GLY A 174 -20.90 -11.13 0.26
CA GLY A 174 -22.16 -10.40 0.10
C GLY A 174 -22.32 -9.16 1.00
N TYR A 175 -21.25 -8.66 1.61
CA TYR A 175 -21.29 -7.39 2.33
C TYR A 175 -21.33 -6.22 1.33
N PRO A 176 -22.05 -5.12 1.65
CA PRO A 176 -22.07 -3.93 0.80
C PRO A 176 -20.67 -3.38 0.50
N LYS A 177 -20.50 -2.76 -0.66
CA LYS A 177 -19.25 -2.08 -0.99
C LYS A 177 -19.15 -0.80 -0.18
N VAL A 178 -18.15 -0.71 0.70
CA VAL A 178 -17.82 0.54 1.40
C VAL A 178 -16.73 1.24 0.61
N LEU A 179 -17.03 2.47 0.17
CA LEU A 179 -16.09 3.31 -0.55
C LEU A 179 -15.43 4.27 0.44
N LEU A 180 -14.15 4.08 0.69
CA LEU A 180 -13.35 4.93 1.56
C LEU A 180 -12.44 5.82 0.72
N GLY A 181 -12.37 7.11 1.08
CA GLY A 181 -11.37 8.00 0.54
C GLY A 181 -9.99 7.69 1.15
N PRO A 182 -8.88 8.14 0.52
CA PRO A 182 -7.54 7.96 1.07
C PRO A 182 -7.37 8.51 2.50
N ALA A 183 -8.07 9.59 2.84
CA ALA A 183 -8.03 10.20 4.18
C ALA A 183 -8.82 9.42 5.25
N ASP A 184 -9.76 8.58 4.84
CA ASP A 184 -10.56 7.74 5.75
C ASP A 184 -9.90 6.38 6.03
N ILE A 185 -8.79 6.08 5.34
CA ILE A 185 -8.01 4.86 5.50
C ILE A 185 -6.88 5.15 6.47
N ASP A 186 -7.09 4.82 7.74
CA ASP A 186 -6.04 4.87 8.75
C ASP A 186 -5.01 3.74 8.57
N GLY A 187 -3.90 3.82 9.32
CA GLY A 187 -2.84 2.83 9.26
C GLY A 187 -3.31 1.42 9.61
N GLN A 188 -4.25 1.28 10.54
CA GLN A 188 -4.79 -0.02 10.95
C GLN A 188 -5.63 -0.68 9.85
N LEU A 189 -6.47 0.10 9.18
CA LEU A 189 -7.22 -0.38 8.04
C LEU A 189 -6.29 -0.72 6.87
N ASN A 190 -5.27 0.10 6.63
CA ASN A 190 -4.29 -0.11 5.56
C ASN A 190 -3.56 -1.46 5.70
N LEU A 191 -3.37 -1.99 6.93
CA LEU A 191 -2.83 -3.34 7.16
C LEU A 191 -3.59 -4.46 6.41
N ILE A 192 -4.83 -4.23 5.97
CA ILE A 192 -5.55 -5.19 5.13
C ILE A 192 -4.78 -5.52 3.84
N VAL A 193 -3.95 -4.60 3.34
CA VAL A 193 -3.09 -4.81 2.16
C VAL A 193 -2.19 -6.03 2.31
N HIS A 194 -1.76 -6.38 3.53
CA HIS A 194 -1.01 -7.63 3.77
C HIS A 194 -1.77 -8.90 3.40
N ARG A 195 -3.10 -8.87 3.44
CA ARG A 195 -3.95 -10.00 3.07
C ARG A 195 -4.03 -10.20 1.56
N GLN A 196 -3.48 -9.26 0.79
CA GLN A 196 -3.49 -9.34 -0.65
C GLN A 196 -2.69 -10.54 -1.16
N ARG A 197 -3.29 -11.31 -2.07
CA ARG A 197 -2.65 -12.49 -2.63
C ARG A 197 -1.39 -12.10 -3.41
N GLY A 198 -0.24 -12.61 -2.95
CA GLY A 198 1.05 -12.35 -3.56
C GLY A 198 1.85 -11.22 -2.89
N PHE A 199 1.27 -10.49 -1.94
CA PHE A 199 1.95 -9.38 -1.25
C PHE A 199 3.21 -9.82 -0.51
N HIS A 200 3.15 -10.91 0.27
CA HIS A 200 4.34 -11.44 0.95
C HIS A 200 5.44 -11.82 -0.03
N LYS A 201 5.08 -12.48 -1.14
CA LYS A 201 6.05 -12.85 -2.17
C LYS A 201 6.62 -11.64 -2.90
N LEU A 202 5.87 -10.54 -2.99
CA LEU A 202 6.40 -9.27 -3.49
C LEU A 202 7.47 -8.73 -2.53
N CYS A 203 7.19 -8.74 -1.23
CA CYS A 203 8.14 -8.31 -0.20
C CYS A 203 9.39 -9.20 -0.12
N ASP A 204 9.29 -10.47 -0.55
CA ASP A 204 10.43 -11.40 -0.65
C ASP A 204 11.36 -11.08 -1.85
N LEU A 205 10.97 -10.19 -2.77
CA LEU A 205 11.80 -9.76 -3.88
C LEU A 205 12.69 -8.60 -3.47
N TYR A 206 13.95 -8.63 -3.89
CA TYR A 206 14.94 -7.60 -3.55
C TYR A 206 15.37 -6.83 -4.79
N PHE A 207 15.22 -5.51 -4.75
CA PHE A 207 15.73 -4.60 -5.77
C PHE A 207 16.43 -3.40 -5.10
N PRO A 208 17.56 -2.93 -5.65
CA PRO A 208 18.29 -1.78 -5.10
C PRO A 208 17.42 -0.54 -4.89
N ASN A 209 16.55 -0.23 -5.87
CA ASN A 209 15.66 0.92 -5.84
C ASN A 209 14.23 0.49 -6.15
N VAL A 210 13.33 0.67 -5.18
CA VAL A 210 11.90 0.42 -5.36
C VAL A 210 11.12 1.70 -5.07
N ALA A 211 10.27 2.09 -6.00
CA ALA A 211 9.36 3.22 -5.84
C ALA A 211 7.93 2.79 -6.12
N PHE A 212 7.01 3.15 -5.24
CA PHE A 212 5.59 3.06 -5.52
C PHE A 212 5.10 4.42 -5.98
N THR A 213 4.48 4.48 -7.16
CA THR A 213 4.03 5.74 -7.76
C THR A 213 2.53 5.69 -8.02
N PRO A 214 1.88 6.84 -8.26
CA PRO A 214 0.59 6.88 -8.92
C PRO A 214 0.60 6.04 -10.21
N LEU A 215 -0.52 5.37 -10.49
CA LEU A 215 -0.72 4.67 -11.77
C LEU A 215 -0.47 5.64 -12.92
N SER A 216 0.36 5.23 -13.88
CA SER A 216 0.82 6.11 -14.96
C SER A 216 -0.30 6.56 -15.89
N GLY A 217 -1.41 5.83 -15.95
CA GLY A 217 -2.69 6.28 -16.53
C GLY A 217 -2.61 6.61 -18.03
N ASN A 218 -3.77 6.82 -18.67
CA ASN A 218 -3.80 7.52 -19.96
C ASN A 218 -3.24 8.94 -19.68
N PRO A 219 -2.27 9.48 -20.45
CA PRO A 219 -1.77 10.85 -20.25
C PRO A 219 -2.89 11.90 -20.20
N ASP A 220 -4.03 11.63 -20.85
CA ASP A 220 -5.20 12.51 -20.87
C ASP A 220 -6.21 12.21 -19.74
N GLY A 221 -5.98 11.18 -18.94
CA GLY A 221 -6.86 10.76 -17.86
C GLY A 221 -6.57 11.48 -16.53
N PRO A 222 -7.55 11.52 -15.61
CA PRO A 222 -7.30 11.95 -14.24
C PRO A 222 -6.09 11.22 -13.65
N LYS A 223 -5.20 11.97 -12.99
CA LYS A 223 -4.15 11.36 -12.17
C LYS A 223 -4.82 10.45 -11.15
N LYS A 224 -4.66 9.13 -11.36
CA LYS A 224 -5.11 8.12 -10.41
C LYS A 224 -4.32 8.33 -9.11
N SER A 225 -4.95 8.13 -7.97
CA SER A 225 -4.27 8.21 -6.66
C SER A 225 -3.11 7.22 -6.58
N GLY A 226 -2.03 7.60 -5.90
CA GLY A 226 -0.88 6.74 -5.63
C GLY A 226 -0.98 5.95 -4.32
N THR A 227 0.16 5.83 -3.67
CA THR A 227 0.25 5.33 -2.30
C THR A 227 -0.43 6.26 -1.31
N ILE A 228 -0.90 5.70 -0.21
CA ILE A 228 -1.31 6.45 0.96
C ILE A 228 -0.01 6.83 1.70
N PRO A 229 0.22 8.10 2.07
CA PRO A 229 1.41 8.49 2.81
C PRO A 229 1.57 7.68 4.11
N GLY A 230 2.70 7.00 4.27
CA GLY A 230 2.95 6.10 5.40
C GLY A 230 2.18 4.77 5.34
N GLY A 231 1.41 4.53 4.28
CA GLY A 231 0.72 3.27 4.00
C GLY A 231 1.68 2.10 3.82
N ILE A 232 1.13 0.89 3.81
CA ILE A 232 1.89 -0.37 3.87
C ILE A 232 2.81 -0.56 2.67
N LEU A 233 2.44 -0.03 1.50
CA LEU A 233 3.31 -0.10 0.32
C LEU A 233 4.57 0.75 0.48
N GLU A 234 4.41 1.98 0.97
CA GLU A 234 5.54 2.91 1.14
C GLU A 234 6.39 2.59 2.37
N SER A 235 5.76 2.22 3.49
CA SER A 235 6.47 1.98 4.76
C SER A 235 7.06 0.58 4.81
N ILE A 236 6.26 -0.46 4.56
CA ILE A 236 6.69 -1.85 4.78
C ILE A 236 7.20 -2.49 3.49
N ALA A 237 6.43 -2.49 2.41
CA ALA A 237 6.80 -3.21 1.19
C ALA A 237 8.09 -2.65 0.59
N ARG A 238 8.21 -1.32 0.46
CA ARG A 238 9.42 -0.66 -0.04
C ARG A 238 10.63 -1.00 0.82
N GLU A 239 10.49 -0.94 2.15
CA GLU A 239 11.59 -1.25 3.07
C GLU A 239 12.04 -2.71 2.88
N MET A 240 11.10 -3.67 2.95
CA MET A 240 11.40 -5.10 2.81
C MET A 240 12.03 -5.46 1.45
N MET A 241 11.63 -4.77 0.38
CA MET A 241 12.17 -5.02 -0.96
C MET A 241 13.54 -4.39 -1.20
N THR A 242 14.06 -3.57 -0.28
CA THR A 242 15.36 -2.90 -0.43
C THR A 242 16.47 -3.58 0.39
N PRO A 243 17.71 -3.68 -0.12
CA PRO A 243 18.78 -4.48 0.51
C PRO A 243 19.19 -4.05 1.92
N MET A 244 18.95 -2.80 2.31
CA MET A 244 19.33 -2.31 3.64
C MET A 244 18.48 -2.92 4.76
N ALA A 245 17.22 -3.25 4.50
CA ALA A 245 16.35 -3.88 5.50
C ALA A 245 16.78 -5.33 5.81
N ALA A 246 17.29 -6.05 4.81
CA ALA A 246 17.73 -7.43 4.97
C ALA A 246 18.91 -7.60 5.96
N ARG A 247 19.72 -6.55 6.16
CA ARG A 247 20.83 -6.58 7.14
C ARG A 247 20.41 -6.23 8.56
N THR A 248 19.31 -5.50 8.75
CA THR A 248 18.87 -5.02 10.06
C THR A 248 17.79 -5.91 10.67
N LEU A 249 17.00 -6.60 9.84
CA LEU A 249 15.90 -7.48 10.26
C LEU A 249 16.26 -8.97 10.23
N SER A 250 17.54 -9.33 10.16
CA SER A 250 17.96 -10.68 10.55
C SER A 250 17.73 -10.81 12.05
N PHE A 251 16.47 -11.09 12.43
CA PHE A 251 16.17 -11.73 13.70
C PHE A 251 17.18 -12.87 13.83
N PRO A 252 17.86 -13.03 14.97
CA PRO A 252 18.73 -14.17 15.18
C PRO A 252 17.89 -15.41 14.86
N GLN A 253 18.11 -15.98 13.68
CA GLN A 253 17.49 -17.23 13.30
C GLN A 253 17.98 -18.16 14.38
N ALA A 254 17.04 -18.58 15.23
CA ALA A 254 17.33 -19.54 16.29
C ALA A 254 18.02 -20.71 15.59
N SER A 255 19.33 -20.78 15.75
CA SER A 255 20.18 -21.80 15.15
C SER A 255 19.60 -23.13 15.57
N SER A 256 19.00 -23.83 14.62
CA SER A 256 18.22 -25.06 14.81
C SER A 256 19.05 -26.26 15.30
N ASP A 257 20.32 -26.05 15.62
CA ASP A 257 21.29 -27.09 16.00
C ASP A 257 21.71 -27.03 17.47
N GLN A 258 21.08 -26.19 18.31
CA GLN A 258 21.26 -26.32 19.75
C GLN A 258 20.18 -27.24 20.32
N THR A 259 20.54 -28.52 20.48
CA THR A 259 19.93 -29.45 21.44
C THR A 259 20.19 -28.91 22.85
N ILE A 260 19.53 -27.81 23.21
CA ILE A 260 19.49 -27.33 24.59
C ILE A 260 18.46 -28.20 25.29
N ASP A 261 18.89 -28.89 26.35
CA ASP A 261 18.01 -29.52 27.32
C ASP A 261 16.80 -28.61 27.59
N ASN A 262 15.60 -29.15 27.34
CA ASN A 262 14.32 -28.50 27.56
C ASN A 262 14.04 -28.33 29.07
N GLU A 263 14.91 -27.64 29.80
CA GLU A 263 14.47 -26.99 31.02
C GLU A 263 13.52 -25.86 30.60
N GLU A 264 12.24 -26.03 30.93
CA GLU A 264 11.18 -25.04 30.72
C GLU A 264 11.62 -23.70 31.33
N ARG A 265 12.22 -22.84 30.51
CA ARG A 265 12.62 -21.51 30.97
C ARG A 265 11.35 -20.79 31.43
N PRO A 266 11.27 -20.36 32.71
CA PRO A 266 10.08 -19.70 33.21
C PRO A 266 9.85 -18.42 32.39
N CYS A 267 8.60 -18.19 31.99
CA CYS A 267 8.22 -16.92 31.37
C CYS A 267 8.54 -15.79 32.36
N TYR A 268 9.61 -15.03 32.09
CA TYR A 268 10.09 -13.98 33.00
C TYR A 268 9.02 -12.95 33.29
N LEU A 269 8.18 -12.63 32.29
CA LEU A 269 7.05 -11.74 32.43
C LEU A 269 6.12 -12.20 33.56
N LEU A 270 5.80 -13.49 33.66
CA LEU A 270 4.89 -14.01 34.68
C LEU A 270 5.58 -14.32 36.00
N SER A 271 6.83 -14.77 35.97
CA SER A 271 7.55 -15.26 37.14
C SER A 271 8.26 -14.18 37.95
N ARG A 272 8.71 -13.09 37.32
CA ARG A 272 9.53 -12.06 37.97
C ARG A 272 8.90 -10.68 38.01
N THR A 273 7.90 -10.41 37.17
CA THR A 273 7.26 -9.09 37.10
C THR A 273 6.01 -9.07 37.98
N PRO A 274 5.89 -8.17 38.97
CA PRO A 274 4.65 -7.96 39.73
C PRO A 274 3.45 -7.68 38.83
N LEU A 275 2.25 -8.01 39.29
CA LEU A 275 1.01 -7.87 38.52
C LEU A 275 0.82 -6.44 38.02
N GLU A 276 1.08 -5.44 38.87
CA GLU A 276 0.90 -4.02 38.56
C GLU A 276 1.75 -3.60 37.35
N LEU A 277 3.01 -4.04 37.32
CA LEU A 277 3.92 -3.78 36.19
C LEU A 277 3.49 -4.56 34.94
N ARG A 278 2.98 -5.79 35.08
CA ARG A 278 2.41 -6.54 33.94
C ARG A 278 1.24 -5.80 33.32
N LEU A 279 0.30 -5.30 34.13
CA LEU A 279 -0.85 -4.55 33.64
C LEU A 279 -0.44 -3.27 32.92
N GLN A 280 0.58 -2.55 33.40
CA GLN A 280 1.14 -1.38 32.70
C GLN A 280 1.79 -1.75 31.36
N ILE A 281 2.57 -2.84 31.32
CA ILE A 281 3.15 -3.37 30.08
C ILE A 281 2.03 -3.72 29.10
N TYR A 282 0.97 -4.40 29.55
CA TYR A 282 -0.17 -4.73 28.70
C TYR A 282 -0.87 -3.47 28.19
N GLU A 283 -1.09 -2.44 29.03
CA GLU A 283 -1.68 -1.17 28.57
C GLU A 283 -0.86 -0.53 27.46
N TRP A 284 0.48 -0.52 27.56
CA TRP A 284 1.33 0.05 26.53
C TRP A 284 1.40 -0.79 25.26
N VAL A 285 1.56 -2.11 25.41
CA VAL A 285 1.71 -3.01 24.26
C VAL A 285 0.40 -3.17 23.51
N LEU A 286 -0.74 -3.26 24.22
CA LEU A 286 -2.06 -3.46 23.62
C LEU A 286 -2.73 -2.18 23.16
N TRP A 287 -2.20 -1.01 23.49
CA TRP A 287 -2.66 0.25 22.92
C TRP A 287 -2.19 0.34 21.47
N ILE A 288 -3.15 0.33 20.56
CA ILE A 288 -2.92 0.45 19.13
C ILE A 288 -3.34 1.84 18.70
N ASP A 289 -2.44 2.53 18.00
CA ASP A 289 -2.77 3.79 17.35
C ASP A 289 -3.70 3.54 16.15
N GLY A 290 -4.82 4.27 16.11
CA GLY A 290 -5.89 4.12 15.11
C GLY A 290 -7.06 3.25 15.55
N LYS A 291 -8.05 3.10 14.66
CA LYS A 291 -9.28 2.36 14.96
C LYS A 291 -9.13 0.91 14.55
N ILE A 292 -9.51 0.00 15.44
CA ILE A 292 -9.40 -1.44 15.20
C ILE A 292 -10.67 -1.96 14.52
N ASN A 293 -10.50 -2.57 13.35
CA ASN A 293 -11.55 -3.34 12.70
C ASN A 293 -11.46 -4.84 13.09
N PRO A 294 -12.30 -5.34 14.02
CA PRO A 294 -12.20 -6.73 14.47
C PRO A 294 -12.66 -7.68 13.36
N CYS A 295 -11.72 -8.39 12.76
CA CYS A 295 -12.03 -9.39 11.74
C CYS A 295 -12.48 -10.69 12.41
N ILE A 296 -13.74 -11.10 12.18
CA ILE A 296 -14.33 -12.32 12.76
C ILE A 296 -13.87 -13.58 12.00
N SER A 297 -13.39 -13.43 10.77
CA SER A 297 -12.91 -14.55 9.98
C SER A 297 -11.54 -15.02 10.48
N PRO A 298 -11.39 -16.28 10.93
CA PRO A 298 -10.08 -16.83 11.22
C PRO A 298 -9.28 -16.83 9.91
N SER A 299 -8.22 -16.02 9.86
CA SER A 299 -7.23 -16.07 8.78
C SER A 299 -6.51 -17.41 8.87
N THR A 300 -7.06 -18.43 8.20
CA THR A 300 -6.64 -19.82 8.46
C THR A 300 -5.31 -20.21 7.84
N ARG A 301 -4.68 -19.43 6.92
CA ARG A 301 -3.57 -19.99 6.11
C ARG A 301 -2.47 -19.05 5.64
N VAL A 302 -2.48 -17.76 5.98
CA VAL A 302 -1.43 -16.83 5.54
C VAL A 302 -0.48 -16.58 6.71
N ARG A 303 0.83 -16.60 6.45
CA ARG A 303 1.87 -16.12 7.39
C ARG A 303 1.57 -14.66 7.72
N ARG A 304 0.74 -14.43 8.74
CA ARG A 304 0.43 -13.09 9.21
C ARG A 304 1.67 -12.53 9.90
N PRO A 305 1.97 -11.23 9.74
CA PRO A 305 2.93 -10.55 10.60
C PRO A 305 2.54 -10.78 12.08
N PRO A 306 3.51 -10.81 13.00
CA PRO A 306 3.22 -10.86 14.43
C PRO A 306 2.24 -9.75 14.79
N SER A 307 1.13 -10.12 15.41
CA SER A 307 0.08 -9.21 15.86
C SER A 307 0.17 -9.06 17.36
N VAL A 308 -0.23 -7.91 17.90
CA VAL A 308 -0.36 -7.75 19.35
C VAL A 308 -1.34 -8.76 19.96
N LEU A 309 -2.29 -9.27 19.16
CA LEU A 309 -3.19 -10.33 19.58
C LEU A 309 -2.48 -11.67 19.81
N ASP A 310 -1.30 -11.88 19.22
CA ASP A 310 -0.49 -13.07 19.50
C ASP A 310 -0.05 -13.12 20.96
N LEU A 311 0.14 -11.96 21.61
CA LEU A 311 0.40 -11.89 23.06
C LEU A 311 -0.75 -12.52 23.86
N LEU A 312 -1.99 -12.23 23.48
CA LEU A 312 -3.18 -12.79 24.15
C LEU A 312 -3.32 -14.30 23.93
N LEU A 313 -2.66 -14.85 22.92
CA LEU A 313 -2.68 -16.28 22.61
C LEU A 313 -1.55 -17.07 23.29
N THR A 314 -0.63 -16.40 23.99
CA THR A 314 0.55 -17.05 24.60
C THR A 314 0.18 -18.02 25.72
N CYS A 315 -0.60 -17.58 26.72
CA CYS A 315 -1.07 -18.45 27.80
C CYS A 315 -2.37 -17.92 28.46
N ARG A 316 -3.02 -18.78 29.25
CA ARG A 316 -4.29 -18.46 29.94
C ARG A 316 -4.16 -17.30 30.92
N THR A 317 -3.02 -17.20 31.62
CA THR A 317 -2.78 -16.12 32.60
C THR A 317 -2.70 -14.76 31.91
N VAL A 318 -1.87 -14.65 30.86
CA VAL A 318 -1.76 -13.41 30.06
C VAL A 318 -3.12 -13.05 29.46
N TYR A 319 -3.85 -14.03 28.92
CA TYR A 319 -5.20 -13.79 28.42
C TYR A 319 -6.14 -13.23 29.50
N GLY A 320 -6.16 -13.83 30.70
CA GLY A 320 -7.01 -13.41 31.81
C GLY A 320 -6.69 -12.01 32.34
N GLU A 321 -5.41 -11.63 32.36
CA GLU A 321 -4.97 -10.30 32.81
C GLU A 321 -5.18 -9.23 31.73
N ALA A 322 -4.86 -9.53 30.47
CA ALA A 322 -4.64 -8.53 29.44
C ALA A 322 -5.81 -8.37 28.46
N ALA A 323 -6.67 -9.37 28.28
CA ALA A 323 -7.75 -9.29 27.31
C ALA A 323 -8.68 -8.11 27.59
N ASN A 324 -9.05 -7.87 28.84
CA ASN A 324 -9.94 -6.77 29.21
C ASN A 324 -9.30 -5.39 28.96
N ILE A 325 -7.98 -5.29 29.13
CA ILE A 325 -7.21 -4.07 28.84
C ILE A 325 -7.31 -3.74 27.35
N TYR A 326 -7.11 -4.72 26.47
CA TYR A 326 -7.23 -4.54 25.03
C TYR A 326 -8.58 -3.92 24.61
N TYR A 327 -9.71 -4.42 25.14
CA TYR A 327 -11.03 -3.84 24.81
C TYR A 327 -11.30 -2.48 25.45
N LYS A 328 -10.60 -2.16 26.54
CA LYS A 328 -10.75 -0.90 27.28
C LYS A 328 -10.03 0.26 26.61
N VAL A 329 -8.78 0.03 26.19
CA VAL A 329 -7.88 1.10 25.73
C VAL A 329 -8.03 1.43 24.25
N ASN A 330 -8.57 0.50 23.45
CA ASN A 330 -8.68 0.66 22.00
C ASN A 330 -10.07 1.13 21.56
N GLU A 331 -10.10 1.79 20.40
CA GLU A 331 -11.34 2.15 19.71
C GLU A 331 -11.67 1.13 18.63
N PHE A 332 -12.93 0.71 18.55
CA PHE A 332 -13.37 -0.26 17.54
C PHE A 332 -14.14 0.42 16.42
N VAL A 333 -13.83 0.07 15.17
CA VAL A 333 -14.58 0.51 13.99
C VAL A 333 -15.21 -0.69 13.30
N PHE A 334 -16.47 -0.53 12.91
CA PHE A 334 -17.22 -1.53 12.16
C PHE A 334 -17.72 -0.90 10.87
N TYR A 335 -17.25 -1.43 9.75
CA TYR A 335 -17.69 -0.99 8.43
C TYR A 335 -19.05 -1.58 8.04
N TYR A 336 -19.49 -2.59 8.80
CA TYR A 336 -20.72 -3.33 8.58
C TYR A 336 -21.45 -3.56 9.90
N ILE A 337 -22.73 -3.21 9.97
CA ILE A 337 -23.53 -3.45 11.16
C ILE A 337 -23.62 -4.94 11.50
N ASN A 338 -23.73 -5.81 10.50
CA ASN A 338 -23.75 -7.25 10.74
C ASN A 338 -22.45 -7.75 11.39
N GLN A 339 -21.30 -7.15 11.04
CA GLN A 339 -20.03 -7.45 11.69
C GLN A 339 -20.05 -7.00 13.14
N PHE A 340 -20.58 -5.81 13.43
CA PHE A 340 -20.75 -5.33 14.81
C PHE A 340 -21.63 -6.26 15.63
N THR A 341 -22.80 -6.63 15.13
CA THR A 341 -23.74 -7.53 15.81
C THR A 341 -23.13 -8.93 16.04
N LEU A 342 -22.47 -9.51 15.04
CA LEU A 342 -21.81 -10.80 15.21
C LEU A 342 -20.66 -10.73 16.22
N PHE A 343 -19.86 -9.66 16.15
CA PHE A 343 -18.76 -9.46 17.09
C PHE A 343 -19.27 -9.38 18.53
N THR A 344 -20.32 -8.60 18.80
CA THR A 344 -20.90 -8.49 20.14
C THR A 344 -21.54 -9.80 20.58
N VAL A 345 -22.11 -10.62 19.69
CA VAL A 345 -22.60 -11.96 20.06
C VAL A 345 -21.46 -12.89 20.46
N VAL A 346 -20.32 -12.84 19.75
CA VAL A 346 -19.19 -13.77 19.94
C VAL A 346 -18.33 -13.43 21.17
N ILE A 347 -18.21 -12.16 21.54
CA ILE A 347 -17.39 -11.77 22.71
C ILE A 347 -18.12 -12.02 24.04
N SER A 348 -17.35 -12.34 25.07
CA SER A 348 -17.88 -12.58 26.43
C SER A 348 -18.42 -11.29 27.06
N THR A 349 -19.36 -11.41 28.01
CA THR A 349 -19.93 -10.28 28.74
C THR A 349 -18.87 -9.39 29.37
N GLN A 350 -17.87 -9.99 30.03
CA GLN A 350 -16.75 -9.25 30.62
C GLN A 350 -16.03 -8.35 29.59
N ARG A 351 -15.85 -8.82 28.35
CA ARG A 351 -15.21 -8.04 27.28
C ARG A 351 -16.12 -6.94 26.75
N LYS A 352 -17.43 -7.19 26.65
CA LYS A 352 -18.43 -6.15 26.33
C LYS A 352 -18.37 -5.00 27.32
N ASP A 353 -18.19 -5.33 28.60
CA ASP A 353 -18.12 -4.36 29.70
C ASP A 353 -16.87 -3.49 29.67
N ALA A 354 -15.85 -3.83 28.88
CA ALA A 354 -14.67 -2.99 28.70
C ALA A 354 -14.79 -2.02 27.52
N ILE A 355 -15.64 -2.29 26.53
CA ILE A 355 -15.74 -1.47 25.33
C ILE A 355 -16.31 -0.11 25.68
N SER A 356 -15.51 0.94 25.44
CA SER A 356 -15.87 2.33 25.77
C SER A 356 -16.13 3.21 24.55
N SER A 357 -15.62 2.84 23.37
CA SER A 357 -15.74 3.63 22.13
C SER A 357 -15.99 2.73 20.92
N VAL A 358 -17.01 3.06 20.13
CA VAL A 358 -17.37 2.34 18.91
C VAL A 358 -17.64 3.34 17.78
N THR A 359 -17.02 3.12 16.62
CA THR A 359 -17.37 3.76 15.35
C THR A 359 -18.17 2.80 14.49
N LEU A 360 -19.35 3.20 14.02
CA LEU A 360 -20.19 2.43 13.11
C LEU A 360 -20.31 3.15 11.77
N TRP A 361 -19.98 2.46 10.69
CA TRP A 361 -20.36 2.89 9.35
C TRP A 361 -21.78 2.44 9.07
N VAL A 362 -22.63 3.42 8.81
CA VAL A 362 -24.05 3.25 8.64
C VAL A 362 -24.38 3.48 7.19
N ASP A 363 -24.84 2.43 6.52
CA ASP A 363 -25.53 2.55 5.26
C ASP A 363 -27.05 2.63 5.55
N PRO A 364 -27.75 3.71 5.20
CA PRO A 364 -29.18 3.88 5.44
C PRO A 364 -30.10 2.95 4.62
N VAL A 365 -29.55 1.92 3.97
CA VAL A 365 -30.32 0.92 3.23
C VAL A 365 -31.29 0.15 4.15
N ILE A 366 -32.56 0.11 3.75
CA ILE A 366 -33.58 -0.76 4.32
C ILE A 366 -33.48 -2.12 3.63
N SER A 367 -33.24 -3.19 4.39
CA SER A 367 -33.20 -4.56 3.86
C SER A 367 -34.31 -5.39 4.49
N GLY A 368 -35.23 -5.91 3.67
CA GLY A 368 -36.32 -6.79 4.14
C GLY A 368 -37.30 -6.13 5.11
N GLY A 369 -37.47 -4.80 5.05
CA GLY A 369 -38.37 -4.05 5.93
C GLY A 369 -37.86 -3.81 7.37
N ILE A 370 -36.77 -4.47 7.76
CA ILE A 370 -36.07 -4.23 9.02
C ILE A 370 -34.99 -3.18 8.77
N ARG A 371 -34.96 -2.14 9.59
CA ARG A 371 -33.88 -1.17 9.55
C ARG A 371 -32.69 -1.80 10.27
N ILE A 372 -31.60 -2.00 9.52
CA ILE A 372 -30.35 -2.53 10.08
C ILE A 372 -29.86 -1.68 11.27
N MET A 373 -30.19 -0.38 11.27
CA MET A 373 -29.91 0.53 12.38
C MET A 373 -30.59 0.19 13.69
N ASP A 374 -31.82 -0.33 13.67
CA ASP A 374 -32.52 -0.69 14.90
C ASP A 374 -31.78 -1.83 15.61
N ILE A 375 -31.24 -2.77 14.82
CA ILE A 375 -30.38 -3.85 15.32
C ILE A 375 -29.07 -3.28 15.89
N ALA A 376 -28.44 -2.32 15.19
CA ALA A 376 -27.23 -1.67 15.68
C ALA A 376 -27.45 -0.99 17.03
N PHE A 377 -28.52 -0.21 17.16
CA PHE A 377 -28.83 0.51 18.40
C PHE A 377 -29.21 -0.42 19.55
N ALA A 378 -30.02 -1.45 19.28
CA ALA A 378 -30.30 -2.50 20.26
C ALA A 378 -29.00 -3.17 20.75
N THR A 379 -28.06 -3.41 19.83
CA THR A 379 -26.76 -4.00 20.14
C THR A 379 -25.88 -3.06 20.95
N LEU A 380 -25.84 -1.76 20.63
CA LEU A 380 -25.08 -0.75 21.40
C LEU A 380 -25.54 -0.67 22.86
N LYS A 381 -26.83 -0.84 23.13
CA LYS A 381 -27.38 -0.88 24.51
C LYS A 381 -26.80 -2.03 25.34
N THR A 382 -26.35 -3.11 24.70
CA THR A 382 -25.73 -4.26 25.37
C THR A 382 -24.29 -4.01 25.85
N LEU A 383 -23.70 -2.84 25.54
CA LEU A 383 -22.36 -2.44 25.96
C LEU A 383 -22.46 -1.48 27.16
N PRO A 384 -22.38 -1.95 28.43
CA PRO A 384 -22.74 -1.15 29.59
C PRO A 384 -21.81 0.05 29.85
N LYS A 385 -20.53 -0.06 29.50
CA LYS A 385 -19.53 1.01 29.68
C LYS A 385 -19.22 1.79 28.41
N LEU A 386 -20.08 1.67 27.39
CA LEU A 386 -19.97 2.49 26.19
C LEU A 386 -20.13 3.96 26.58
N LYS A 387 -19.14 4.78 26.21
CA LYS A 387 -19.11 6.22 26.48
C LYS A 387 -19.17 7.04 25.19
N ARG A 388 -18.54 6.56 24.12
CA ARG A 388 -18.44 7.24 22.84
C ARG A 388 -19.02 6.39 21.72
N VAL A 389 -19.88 7.01 20.91
CA VAL A 389 -20.43 6.40 19.69
C VAL A 389 -20.20 7.36 18.54
N HIS A 390 -19.49 6.89 17.52
CA HIS A 390 -19.25 7.66 16.31
C HIS A 390 -19.98 7.01 15.13
N LEU A 391 -20.99 7.69 14.59
CA LEU A 391 -21.76 7.23 13.44
C LEU A 391 -21.20 7.88 12.18
N CYS A 392 -20.67 7.08 11.26
CA CYS A 392 -20.19 7.50 9.95
C CYS A 392 -21.25 7.11 8.90
N MET A 393 -22.00 8.10 8.39
CA MET A 393 -23.07 7.87 7.42
C MET A 393 -22.48 7.69 6.03
N GLY A 394 -22.57 6.50 5.43
CA GLY A 394 -22.00 6.20 4.11
C GLY A 394 -22.68 6.94 2.94
N ASP A 395 -22.18 6.71 1.72
CA ASP A 395 -22.72 7.32 0.50
C ASP A 395 -24.21 7.00 0.35
N LEU A 396 -25.05 8.03 0.42
CA LEU A 396 -26.48 7.99 0.08
C LEU A 396 -26.63 7.93 -1.45
N SER A 397 -25.95 7.00 -2.13
CA SER A 397 -25.84 7.03 -3.59
C SER A 397 -27.14 6.67 -4.34
N LEU A 398 -28.27 6.50 -3.66
CA LEU A 398 -29.51 6.05 -4.28
C LEU A 398 -30.73 6.75 -3.69
N LYS A 399 -31.33 7.64 -4.50
CA LYS A 399 -32.78 7.86 -4.76
C LYS A 399 -33.80 7.85 -3.60
N ILE A 400 -33.38 7.80 -2.34
CA ILE A 400 -34.30 7.76 -1.21
C ILE A 400 -34.66 9.20 -0.86
N SER A 401 -35.94 9.53 -0.96
CA SER A 401 -36.44 10.86 -0.61
C SER A 401 -36.05 11.20 0.84
N ASN A 402 -35.51 12.40 1.06
CA ASN A 402 -35.01 12.90 2.35
C ASN A 402 -36.00 12.73 3.52
N ALA A 403 -37.30 12.59 3.25
CA ALA A 403 -38.33 12.46 4.26
C ALA A 403 -38.29 11.11 5.00
N TYR A 404 -37.99 9.99 4.32
CA TYR A 404 -38.18 8.64 4.89
C TYR A 404 -37.06 8.18 5.82
N LEU A 405 -35.84 8.71 5.67
CA LEU A 405 -34.69 8.30 6.46
C LEU A 405 -34.54 9.11 7.75
N SER A 406 -35.00 10.35 7.76
CA SER A 406 -34.53 11.32 8.74
C SER A 406 -35.22 11.24 10.11
N ILE A 407 -36.51 10.90 10.17
CA ILE A 407 -37.26 10.86 11.44
C ILE A 407 -36.87 9.63 12.28
N PRO A 408 -36.86 8.39 11.74
CA PRO A 408 -36.71 7.22 12.61
C PRO A 408 -35.25 7.02 13.07
N ILE A 409 -34.26 7.44 12.28
CA ILE A 409 -32.86 7.45 12.70
C ILE A 409 -32.67 8.45 13.85
N GLN A 410 -33.27 9.63 13.73
CA GLN A 410 -33.23 10.65 14.78
C GLN A 410 -33.86 10.13 16.08
N ASP A 411 -35.03 9.49 16.00
CA ASP A 411 -35.70 8.92 17.18
C ASP A 411 -34.85 7.82 17.85
N ALA A 412 -34.23 6.94 17.07
CA ALA A 412 -33.38 5.87 17.61
C ALA A 412 -32.09 6.41 18.24
N ILE A 413 -31.49 7.47 17.66
CA ILE A 413 -30.34 8.16 18.25
C ILE A 413 -30.73 8.86 19.56
N LEU A 414 -31.88 9.55 19.58
CA LEU A 414 -32.38 10.21 20.78
C LEU A 414 -32.73 9.19 21.86
N ASP A 415 -33.31 8.05 21.50
CA ASP A 415 -33.56 6.95 22.44
C ASP A 415 -32.25 6.40 23.02
N LEU A 416 -31.22 6.20 22.18
CA LEU A 416 -29.90 5.82 22.65
C LEU A 416 -29.33 6.86 23.63
N ALA A 417 -29.41 8.15 23.30
CA ALA A 417 -28.94 9.26 24.13
C ALA A 417 -29.73 9.42 25.45
N LYS A 418 -31.00 9.00 25.49
CA LYS A 418 -31.80 8.98 26.73
C LYS A 418 -31.25 7.95 27.71
N THR A 419 -30.91 6.76 27.23
CA THR A 419 -30.54 5.63 28.10
C THR A 419 -29.29 5.90 28.95
N ARG A 420 -28.30 6.63 28.42
CA ARG A 420 -27.00 6.85 29.09
C ARG A 420 -26.37 8.17 28.64
N GLU A 421 -25.43 8.68 29.43
CA GLU A 421 -24.57 9.81 29.02
C GLU A 421 -23.56 9.32 27.98
N LEU A 422 -23.97 9.38 26.71
CA LEU A 422 -23.15 9.02 25.56
C LEU A 422 -22.70 10.28 24.83
N ASP A 423 -21.42 10.33 24.51
CA ASP A 423 -20.85 11.25 23.54
C ASP A 423 -21.09 10.68 22.14
N ILE A 424 -22.11 11.21 21.45
CA ILE A 424 -22.51 10.77 20.12
C ILE A 424 -22.00 11.79 19.11
N LYS A 425 -21.11 11.32 18.23
CA LYS A 425 -20.62 12.08 17.08
C LYS A 425 -21.19 11.50 15.81
N ILE A 426 -21.70 12.34 14.92
CA ILE A 426 -22.22 11.94 13.61
C ILE A 426 -21.39 12.66 12.56
N THR A 427 -20.86 11.88 11.63
CA THR A 427 -20.09 12.40 10.49
C THR A 427 -20.62 11.78 9.21
N SER A 428 -20.47 12.50 8.11
CA SER A 428 -20.33 11.88 6.81
C SER A 428 -18.83 11.68 6.60
N PRO A 429 -18.35 10.54 6.09
CA PRO A 429 -17.07 10.57 5.42
C PRO A 429 -17.17 11.67 4.37
N HIS A 430 -16.13 12.47 4.25
CA HIS A 430 -16.02 13.31 3.09
C HIS A 430 -15.88 12.34 1.91
N LEU A 431 -17.01 12.00 1.29
CA LEU A 431 -17.05 11.92 -0.15
C LEU A 431 -16.74 13.33 -0.62
N ASN A 432 -15.46 13.67 -0.51
CA ASN A 432 -14.82 14.21 -1.67
C ASN A 432 -15.10 13.16 -2.75
N TYR A 433 -16.23 13.33 -3.44
CA TYR A 433 -16.23 13.31 -4.89
C TYR A 433 -15.17 14.34 -5.30
N TYR A 434 -13.90 14.05 -5.01
CA TYR A 434 -12.88 14.32 -5.97
C TYR A 434 -13.38 13.56 -7.19
N SER A 435 -14.06 14.30 -8.07
CA SER A 435 -13.65 14.18 -9.44
C SER A 435 -12.15 14.52 -9.42
N TRP A 436 -11.32 13.51 -9.13
CA TRP A 436 -9.86 13.58 -9.29
C TRP A 436 -9.50 13.99 -10.75
N ASN A 437 -10.53 14.01 -11.61
CA ASN A 437 -10.70 14.62 -12.93
C ASN A 437 -10.22 16.07 -13.07
N GLU A 438 -10.15 16.91 -12.03
CA GLU A 438 -9.89 18.36 -12.24
C GLU A 438 -8.76 18.98 -11.42
N GLY A 439 -8.04 18.24 -10.58
CA GLY A 439 -6.90 18.80 -9.81
C GLY A 439 -7.27 19.94 -8.84
N LYS A 440 -8.56 20.22 -8.66
CA LYS A 440 -9.12 21.12 -7.64
C LYS A 440 -10.18 20.32 -6.86
N PRO A 441 -10.25 20.45 -5.53
CA PRO A 441 -11.34 19.87 -4.77
C PRO A 441 -12.66 20.50 -5.22
N LYS A 442 -13.39 19.83 -6.10
CA LYS A 442 -14.83 20.05 -6.21
C LYS A 442 -15.46 19.37 -5.01
N SER A 443 -15.47 20.09 -3.89
CA SER A 443 -16.28 19.75 -2.72
C SER A 443 -17.75 19.88 -3.12
N THR A 444 -18.26 18.93 -3.88
CA THR A 444 -19.69 18.68 -3.95
C THR A 444 -19.94 17.48 -3.04
N CYS A 445 -19.77 17.68 -1.73
CA CYS A 445 -20.55 16.86 -0.81
C CYS A 445 -22.01 17.03 -1.22
N HIS A 446 -22.74 15.93 -1.34
CA HIS A 446 -24.14 15.99 -1.73
C HIS A 446 -24.84 16.87 -0.66
N PRO A 447 -25.33 18.09 -0.99
CA PRO A 447 -25.73 19.07 0.02
C PRO A 447 -26.82 18.53 0.95
N THR A 448 -27.56 17.50 0.53
CA THR A 448 -28.55 16.82 1.36
C THR A 448 -27.94 15.91 2.44
N LEU A 449 -26.79 15.26 2.20
CA LEU A 449 -26.14 14.39 3.20
C LEU A 449 -25.52 15.22 4.31
N ASP A 450 -24.80 16.29 3.96
CA ASP A 450 -24.27 17.23 4.96
C ASP A 450 -25.38 17.89 5.75
N ALA A 451 -26.46 18.33 5.08
CA ALA A 451 -27.63 18.87 5.76
C ALA A 451 -28.26 17.84 6.71
N LEU A 452 -28.34 16.56 6.34
CA LEU A 452 -28.83 15.50 7.20
C LEU A 452 -27.90 15.26 8.41
N VAL A 453 -26.60 15.12 8.19
CA VAL A 453 -25.60 14.94 9.25
C VAL A 453 -25.64 16.10 10.22
N ASN A 454 -25.63 17.34 9.72
CA ASN A 454 -25.73 18.54 10.55
C ASN A 454 -27.06 18.58 11.32
N ARG A 455 -28.18 18.22 10.69
CA ARG A 455 -29.48 18.16 11.37
C ARG A 455 -29.50 17.13 12.49
N LEU A 456 -28.94 15.94 12.25
CA LEU A 456 -28.86 14.87 13.24
C LEU A 456 -27.92 15.27 14.40
N GLN A 457 -26.74 15.82 14.10
CA GLN A 457 -25.81 16.30 15.11
C GLN A 457 -26.44 17.42 15.95
N ASN A 458 -27.08 18.40 15.33
CA ASN A 458 -27.80 19.47 16.04
C ASN A 458 -28.90 18.92 16.95
N ALA A 459 -29.61 17.87 16.54
CA ALA A 459 -30.62 17.23 17.37
C ALA A 459 -30.01 16.55 18.60
N VAL A 460 -28.87 15.88 18.43
CA VAL A 460 -28.09 15.29 19.54
C VAL A 460 -27.61 16.39 20.48
N ASP A 461 -26.97 17.43 19.97
CA ASP A 461 -26.41 18.51 20.77
C ASP A 461 -27.49 19.26 21.55
N THR A 462 -28.64 19.53 20.91
CA THR A 462 -29.80 20.16 21.55
C THR A 462 -30.32 19.29 22.70
N PHE A 463 -30.44 17.98 22.49
CA PHE A 463 -30.88 17.04 23.52
C PHE A 463 -29.89 16.99 24.69
N VAL A 464 -28.59 16.90 24.41
CA VAL A 464 -27.53 16.91 25.44
C VAL A 464 -27.53 18.23 26.23
N ALA A 465 -27.71 19.36 25.56
CA ALA A 465 -27.79 20.67 26.21
C ALA A 465 -29.03 20.79 27.12
N GLN A 466 -30.18 20.26 26.70
CA GLN A 466 -31.39 20.24 27.53
C GLN A 466 -31.21 19.40 28.80
N ARG A 467 -30.51 18.26 28.71
CA ARG A 467 -30.23 17.39 29.85
C ARG A 467 -29.27 18.03 30.87
N LYS A 468 -28.35 18.88 30.41
CA LYS A 468 -27.40 19.61 31.27
C LYS A 468 -27.99 20.81 31.99
N LYS A 469 -29.20 21.28 31.63
CA LYS A 469 -29.85 22.36 32.37
C LYS A 469 -30.13 21.88 33.80
N PRO A 470 -29.64 22.59 34.83
CA PRO A 470 -29.98 22.24 36.21
C PRO A 470 -31.51 22.27 36.32
N LYS A 471 -32.08 21.24 36.94
CA LYS A 471 -33.49 21.28 37.34
C LYS A 471 -33.61 22.41 38.35
N THR A 472 -34.04 23.58 37.91
CA THR A 472 -34.50 24.64 38.80
C THR A 472 -35.75 24.10 39.47
N GLU A 473 -35.59 23.72 40.74
CA GLU A 473 -36.65 23.29 41.66
C GLU A 473 -37.63 24.43 41.96
#